data_AF-A0A497JS29-F1
#
_entry.id   AF-A0A497JS29-F1
#
_cell.length_a   1.000
_cell.length_b   1.000
_cell.length_c   1.000
_cell.angle_alpha   90.00
_cell.angle_beta   90.00
_cell.angle_gamma   90.00
#
_symmetry.space_group_name_H-M   'P 1'
#
loop_
_entity.id
_entity.type
_entity.pdbx_description
1 polymer ?
#
loop_
_entity_poly.entity_id
_entity_poly.type
_entity_poly.pdbx_seq_one_letter_code
_entity_poly.pdbx_strand_id
1 'polypeptide(L)'
;MDKSVFQIKFEPRLRNPVLVQGLPGFGNVGRIAAHLLVKFTGAKLFAEYYSPFFPDYVTVDSAGVCCPPRYQFYSSSLEKTDFVILTGDTQPALDDVVAHYLVCDEVLDFLAELGCGFVVTLGGVPTVQPSREIYVAASSPRLAVEFMERGAIIYGKGRILGAAGLMLGLAKERGWDGVSLLGATTGLQADRGAGFALFKFIVKTFGGEVKEGL
;
A
#
# COMPACT_ATOMS: atom_id res chain seq x y z
N MET A 1 4.53 1.09 25.15
CA MET A 1 4.77 2.20 24.20
C MET A 1 3.57 3.13 24.32
N ASP A 2 3.78 4.43 24.50
CA ASP A 2 2.73 5.44 24.66
C ASP A 2 2.50 6.29 23.38
N LYS A 3 3.45 6.26 22.45
CA LYS A 3 3.40 6.94 21.14
C LYS A 3 4.02 6.08 20.06
N SER A 4 3.61 6.28 18.81
CA SER A 4 4.22 5.60 17.67
C SER A 4 5.68 6.05 17.45
N VAL A 5 6.50 5.17 16.89
CA VAL A 5 7.94 5.41 16.68
C VAL A 5 8.35 4.94 15.29
N PHE A 6 9.03 5.84 14.56
CA PHE A 6 9.78 5.51 13.35
C PHE A 6 11.23 5.17 13.72
N GLN A 7 11.69 3.98 13.34
CA GLN A 7 13.09 3.56 13.43
C GLN A 7 13.74 3.66 12.06
N ILE A 8 14.51 4.72 11.84
CA ILE A 8 15.22 4.96 10.59
C ILE A 8 16.53 4.15 10.57
N LYS A 9 16.70 3.32 9.54
CA LYS A 9 17.92 2.53 9.28
C LYS A 9 18.92 3.31 8.44
N PHE A 10 18.42 4.07 7.46
CA PHE A 10 19.19 5.03 6.67
C PHE A 10 18.24 6.04 6.02
N GLU A 11 18.77 7.20 5.61
CA GLU A 11 18.02 8.21 4.87
C GLU A 11 18.20 7.98 3.35
N PRO A 12 17.13 7.61 2.62
CA PRO A 12 17.23 7.40 1.18
C PRO A 12 17.28 8.74 0.44
N ARG A 13 18.06 8.80 -0.64
CA ARG A 13 18.06 9.96 -1.55
C ARG A 13 16.99 9.75 -2.62
N LEU A 14 15.77 10.24 -2.35
CA LEU A 14 14.63 10.15 -3.26
C LEU A 14 14.26 11.55 -3.76
N ARG A 15 13.73 11.64 -4.99
CA ARG A 15 13.23 12.88 -5.58
C ARG A 15 11.74 12.75 -5.87
N ASN A 16 10.91 13.43 -5.08
CA ASN A 16 9.45 13.42 -5.18
C ASN A 16 8.89 11.99 -5.31
N PRO A 17 9.21 11.09 -4.36
CA PRO A 17 8.84 9.69 -4.49
C PRO A 17 7.33 9.50 -4.51
N VAL A 18 6.89 8.43 -5.18
CA VAL A 18 5.52 7.94 -5.11
C VAL A 18 5.40 6.95 -3.94
N LEU A 19 4.43 7.17 -3.05
CA LEU A 19 4.04 6.17 -2.06
C LEU A 19 3.30 5.03 -2.77
N VAL A 20 3.75 3.79 -2.59
CA VAL A 20 2.98 2.58 -2.92
C VAL A 20 2.68 1.83 -1.64
N GLN A 21 1.41 1.87 -1.21
CA GLN A 21 0.98 1.29 0.05
C GLN A 21 0.21 -0.02 -0.16
N GLY A 22 0.70 -1.12 0.41
CA GLY A 22 0.01 -2.41 0.41
C GLY A 22 0.09 -3.09 1.78
N LEU A 23 -0.93 -2.88 2.60
CA LEU A 23 -1.08 -3.48 3.93
C LEU A 23 -2.04 -4.69 3.89
N PRO A 24 -2.08 -5.53 4.94
CA PRO A 24 -3.03 -6.63 5.04
C PRO A 24 -4.48 -6.16 4.87
N GLY A 25 -5.32 -6.95 4.21
CA GLY A 25 -6.71 -6.60 3.90
C GLY A 25 -7.41 -7.74 3.17
N PHE A 26 -8.51 -7.47 2.47
CA PHE A 26 -9.23 -8.49 1.72
C PHE A 26 -8.30 -9.25 0.75
N GLY A 27 -8.26 -10.58 0.92
CA GLY A 27 -7.42 -11.48 0.13
C GLY A 27 -5.92 -11.21 0.22
N ASN A 28 -5.45 -10.37 1.15
CA ASN A 28 -4.08 -9.85 1.19
C ASN A 28 -3.57 -9.28 -0.15
N VAL A 29 -4.48 -8.86 -1.04
CA VAL A 29 -4.14 -8.47 -2.42
C VAL A 29 -3.10 -7.36 -2.46
N GLY A 30 -3.35 -6.28 -1.71
CA GLY A 30 -2.43 -5.14 -1.62
C GLY A 30 -1.08 -5.52 -1.02
N ARG A 31 -1.07 -6.26 0.10
CA ARG A 31 0.16 -6.76 0.74
C ARG A 31 0.98 -7.63 -0.21
N ILE A 32 0.35 -8.52 -0.97
CA ILE A 32 1.04 -9.38 -1.94
C ILE A 32 1.66 -8.52 -3.05
N ALA A 33 0.89 -7.58 -3.61
CA ALA A 33 1.37 -6.69 -4.66
C ALA A 33 2.57 -5.83 -4.22
N ALA A 34 2.51 -5.25 -3.02
CA ALA A 34 3.62 -4.49 -2.44
C ALA A 34 4.87 -5.36 -2.22
N HIS A 35 4.71 -6.58 -1.70
CA HIS A 35 5.85 -7.51 -1.54
C HIS A 35 6.48 -7.91 -2.88
N LEU A 36 5.66 -8.14 -3.91
CA LEU A 36 6.16 -8.41 -5.26
C LEU A 36 6.93 -7.20 -5.81
N LEU A 37 6.44 -5.98 -5.60
CA LEU A 37 7.12 -4.76 -6.02
C LEU A 37 8.46 -4.55 -5.29
N VAL A 38 8.51 -4.82 -3.98
CA VAL A 38 9.76 -4.80 -3.18
C VAL A 38 10.78 -5.75 -3.79
N LYS A 39 10.39 -7.00 -4.05
CA LYS A 39 11.27 -8.01 -4.65
C LYS A 39 11.72 -7.64 -6.06
N PHE A 40 10.79 -7.19 -6.89
CA PHE A 40 11.04 -6.86 -8.30
C PHE A 40 12.02 -5.69 -8.44
N THR A 41 11.87 -4.66 -7.62
CA THR A 41 12.72 -3.45 -7.67
C THR A 41 14.00 -3.58 -6.84
N GLY A 42 14.19 -4.68 -6.10
CA GLY A 42 15.30 -4.82 -5.15
C GLY A 42 15.27 -3.75 -4.04
N ALA A 43 14.06 -3.37 -3.60
CA ALA A 43 13.86 -2.25 -2.68
C ALA A 43 14.54 -2.50 -1.33
N LYS A 44 15.10 -1.43 -0.76
CA LYS A 44 15.87 -1.49 0.49
C LYS A 44 15.03 -0.97 1.66
N LEU A 45 14.93 -1.78 2.72
CA LEU A 45 14.25 -1.38 3.96
C LEU A 45 15.01 -0.23 4.64
N PHE A 46 14.42 0.96 4.68
CA PHE A 46 15.06 2.16 5.24
C PHE A 46 14.42 2.64 6.53
N ALA A 47 13.17 2.28 6.81
CA ALA A 47 12.50 2.61 8.06
C ALA A 47 11.50 1.53 8.48
N GLU A 48 11.28 1.44 9.79
CA GLU A 48 10.22 0.64 10.39
C GLU A 48 9.36 1.55 11.28
N TYR A 49 8.06 1.29 11.34
CA TYR A 49 7.14 2.04 12.19
C TYR A 49 6.40 1.09 13.12
N TYR A 50 6.42 1.43 14.40
CA TYR A 50 5.77 0.73 15.49
C TYR A 50 4.73 1.65 16.10
N SER A 51 3.58 1.11 16.47
CA SER A 51 2.48 1.91 17.02
C SER A 51 1.83 1.19 18.20
N PRO A 52 1.46 1.91 19.28
CA PRO A 52 0.64 1.34 20.35
C PRO A 52 -0.78 0.97 19.89
N PHE A 53 -1.17 1.38 18.69
CA PHE A 53 -2.44 1.04 18.06
C PHE A 53 -2.43 -0.28 17.30
N PHE A 54 -1.28 -0.97 17.24
CA PHE A 54 -1.19 -2.29 16.66
C PHE A 54 -1.56 -3.38 17.67
N PRO A 55 -2.03 -4.56 17.21
CA PRO A 55 -2.42 -5.65 18.09
C PRO A 55 -1.30 -6.11 19.03
N ASP A 56 -1.70 -6.62 20.19
CA ASP A 56 -0.87 -7.03 21.32
C ASP A 56 -0.24 -8.44 21.17
N TYR A 57 0.19 -8.79 19.96
CA TYR A 57 0.90 -10.04 19.70
C TYR A 57 2.33 -9.80 19.22
N VAL A 58 3.12 -10.87 19.17
CA VAL A 58 4.38 -10.93 18.42
C VAL A 58 4.29 -12.05 17.40
N THR A 59 4.92 -11.86 16.24
CA THR A 59 5.17 -12.96 15.30
C THR A 59 6.46 -13.63 15.69
N VAL A 60 6.51 -14.96 15.65
CA VAL A 60 7.73 -15.75 15.93
C VAL A 60 8.14 -16.45 14.64
N ASP A 61 9.40 -16.29 14.23
CA ASP A 61 9.93 -16.95 13.05
C ASP A 61 10.33 -18.42 13.31
N SER A 62 10.78 -19.11 12.27
CA SER A 62 11.20 -20.52 12.37
C SER A 62 12.44 -20.75 13.26
N ALA A 63 13.20 -19.71 13.57
CA ALA A 63 14.33 -19.75 14.49
C ALA A 63 13.92 -19.41 15.93
N GLY A 64 12.65 -19.13 16.19
CA GLY A 64 12.14 -18.74 17.50
C GLY A 64 12.37 -17.27 17.84
N VAL A 65 12.74 -16.43 16.87
CA VAL A 65 12.95 -15.00 17.09
C VAL A 65 11.62 -14.27 16.96
N CYS A 66 11.25 -13.52 18.00
CA CYS A 66 10.01 -12.75 18.03
C CYS A 66 10.17 -11.34 17.46
N CYS A 67 9.12 -10.83 16.82
CA CYS A 67 9.01 -9.46 16.35
C CYS A 67 7.60 -8.92 16.61
N PRO A 68 7.45 -7.73 17.22
CA PRO A 68 6.14 -7.09 17.30
C PRO A 68 5.69 -6.60 15.91
N PRO A 69 4.38 -6.46 15.67
CA PRO A 69 3.82 -5.95 14.43
C PRO A 69 4.42 -4.59 14.08
N ARG A 70 4.71 -4.40 12.81
CA ARG A 70 5.29 -3.16 12.31
C ARG A 70 4.85 -2.86 10.89
N TYR A 71 4.99 -1.60 10.53
CA TYR A 71 5.07 -1.18 9.14
C TYR A 71 6.53 -1.08 8.73
N GLN A 72 6.78 -1.32 7.45
CA GLN A 72 8.09 -1.32 6.85
C GLN A 72 8.07 -0.47 5.59
N PHE A 73 9.02 0.44 5.51
CA PHE A 73 9.18 1.35 4.39
C PHE A 73 10.43 0.98 3.60
N TYR A 74 10.22 0.74 2.31
CA TYR A 74 11.28 0.36 1.40
C TYR A 74 11.50 1.48 0.37
N SER A 75 12.74 1.83 0.10
CA SER A 75 13.11 2.78 -0.94
C SER A 75 13.55 2.01 -2.18
N SER A 76 13.01 2.38 -3.34
CA SER A 76 13.48 1.88 -4.63
C SER A 76 13.26 2.90 -5.74
N SER A 77 13.78 2.59 -6.92
CA SER A 77 13.52 3.35 -8.14
C SER A 77 13.18 2.38 -9.27
N LEU A 78 12.25 2.76 -10.13
CA LEU A 78 11.95 2.07 -11.39
C LEU A 78 11.93 3.12 -12.49
N GLU A 79 12.76 2.92 -13.52
CA GLU A 79 12.96 3.90 -14.59
C GLU A 79 13.31 5.29 -14.03
N LYS A 80 12.38 6.25 -14.11
CA LYS A 80 12.54 7.64 -13.63
C LYS A 80 11.73 7.94 -12.37
N THR A 81 11.08 6.94 -11.79
CA THR A 81 10.19 7.09 -10.63
C THR A 81 10.87 6.52 -9.40
N ASP A 82 11.02 7.36 -8.37
CA ASP A 82 11.40 6.92 -7.04
C ASP A 82 10.16 6.47 -6.26
N PHE A 83 10.29 5.42 -5.46
CA PHE A 83 9.22 4.86 -4.65
C PHE A 83 9.58 4.82 -3.18
N VAL A 84 8.57 5.09 -2.36
CA VAL A 84 8.48 4.56 -1.00
C VAL A 84 7.41 3.47 -1.01
N ILE A 85 7.81 2.22 -0.82
CA ILE A 85 6.88 1.10 -0.75
C ILE A 85 6.59 0.80 0.73
N LEU A 86 5.35 0.96 1.13
CA LEU A 86 4.86 0.68 2.47
C LEU A 86 4.12 -0.66 2.49
N THR A 87 4.59 -1.58 3.32
CA THR A 87 3.90 -2.83 3.67
C THR A 87 4.04 -3.10 5.17
N GLY A 88 3.41 -4.13 5.70
CA GLY A 88 3.44 -4.39 7.14
C GLY A 88 2.66 -5.62 7.55
N ASP A 89 2.68 -5.86 8.85
CA ASP A 89 2.12 -7.08 9.43
C ASP A 89 0.62 -6.99 9.71
N THR A 90 0.12 -5.78 9.96
CA THR A 90 -1.22 -5.55 10.49
C THR A 90 -1.86 -4.26 9.97
N GLN A 91 -3.09 -4.00 10.37
CA GLN A 91 -3.66 -2.66 10.53
C GLN A 91 -4.15 -2.53 11.98
N PRO A 92 -4.54 -1.33 12.45
CA PRO A 92 -5.27 -1.22 13.73
C PRO A 92 -6.51 -2.11 13.76
N ALA A 93 -7.01 -2.38 14.97
CA ALA A 93 -8.23 -3.15 15.16
C ALA A 93 -9.38 -2.55 14.33
N LEU A 94 -10.26 -3.41 13.80
CA LEU A 94 -11.31 -2.99 12.86
C LEU A 94 -12.29 -1.99 13.49
N ASP A 95 -12.53 -2.12 14.79
CA ASP A 95 -13.44 -1.30 15.59
C ASP A 95 -12.78 -0.03 16.17
N ASP A 96 -11.45 0.05 16.22
CA ASP A 96 -10.73 1.25 16.64
C ASP A 96 -10.55 2.24 15.49
N VAL A 97 -11.64 2.90 15.12
CA VAL A 97 -11.66 3.86 14.01
C VAL A 97 -10.64 4.98 14.20
N VAL A 98 -10.47 5.51 15.42
CA VAL A 98 -9.56 6.63 15.69
C VAL A 98 -8.12 6.22 15.43
N ALA A 99 -7.72 5.02 15.82
CA ALA A 99 -6.40 4.48 15.54
C ALA A 99 -6.09 4.43 14.04
N HIS A 100 -7.05 4.06 13.17
CA HIS A 100 -6.83 4.08 11.71
C HIS A 100 -6.49 5.48 11.21
N TYR A 101 -7.18 6.51 11.69
CA TYR A 101 -6.88 7.89 11.33
C TYR A 101 -5.50 8.30 11.82
N LEU A 102 -5.18 8.09 13.11
CA LEU A 102 -3.89 8.47 13.69
C LEU A 102 -2.72 7.80 12.96
N VAL A 103 -2.79 6.49 12.73
CA VAL A 103 -1.72 5.76 12.04
C VAL A 103 -1.56 6.25 10.59
N CYS A 104 -2.66 6.46 9.86
CA CYS A 104 -2.57 6.98 8.49
C CYS A 104 -2.00 8.40 8.44
N ASP A 105 -2.36 9.23 9.43
CA ASP A 105 -1.89 10.61 9.54
C ASP A 105 -0.39 10.68 9.82
N GLU A 106 0.08 9.95 10.84
CA GLU A 106 1.50 9.86 11.21
C GLU A 106 2.36 9.33 10.05
N VAL A 107 1.83 8.36 9.29
CA VAL A 107 2.50 7.83 8.09
C VAL A 107 2.59 8.87 6.99
N LEU A 108 1.52 9.61 6.72
CA LEU A 108 1.51 10.62 5.66
C LEU A 108 2.39 11.82 6.03
N ASP A 109 2.45 12.21 7.31
CA ASP A 109 3.36 13.25 7.80
C ASP A 109 4.83 12.84 7.62
N PHE A 110 5.18 11.62 8.00
CA PHE A 110 6.53 11.07 7.76
C PHE A 110 6.90 11.07 6.27
N LEU A 111 5.95 10.73 5.39
CA LEU A 111 6.20 10.72 3.95
C LEU A 111 6.28 12.14 3.36
N ALA A 112 5.61 13.12 3.96
CA ALA A 112 5.71 14.52 3.56
C ALA A 112 7.13 15.06 3.77
N GLU A 113 7.80 14.66 4.85
CA GLU A 113 9.20 15.01 5.13
C GLU A 113 10.16 14.45 4.06
N LEU A 114 9.80 13.35 3.40
CA LEU A 114 10.54 12.76 2.28
C LEU A 114 10.19 13.38 0.92
N GLY A 115 9.35 14.42 0.89
CA GLY A 115 8.91 15.09 -0.33
C GLY A 115 7.89 14.29 -1.15
N CYS A 116 7.19 13.32 -0.54
CA CYS A 116 6.11 12.60 -1.19
C CYS A 116 4.93 13.55 -1.45
N GLY A 117 4.31 13.44 -2.63
CA GLY A 117 3.11 14.20 -3.00
C GLY A 117 2.13 13.40 -3.85
N PHE A 118 2.42 12.11 -4.07
CA PHE A 118 1.57 11.21 -4.84
C PHE A 118 1.44 9.86 -4.14
N VAL A 119 0.22 9.37 -3.97
CA VAL A 119 -0.09 8.10 -3.30
C VAL A 119 -0.78 7.11 -4.22
N VAL A 120 -0.30 5.87 -4.20
CA VAL A 120 -0.94 4.69 -4.78
C VAL A 120 -1.22 3.70 -3.65
N THR A 121 -2.48 3.58 -3.23
CA THR A 121 -2.88 2.56 -2.27
C THR A 121 -3.36 1.30 -2.97
N LEU A 122 -3.05 0.14 -2.39
CA LEU A 122 -3.33 -1.17 -2.95
C LEU A 122 -4.23 -1.96 -2.00
N GLY A 123 -5.30 -2.54 -2.53
CA GLY A 123 -6.26 -3.29 -1.73
C GLY A 123 -6.95 -4.41 -2.49
N GLY A 124 -7.77 -5.16 -1.77
CA GLY A 124 -8.73 -6.09 -2.36
C GLY A 124 -10.14 -5.55 -2.21
N VAL A 125 -11.01 -5.85 -3.19
CA VAL A 125 -12.45 -5.62 -3.08
C VAL A 125 -13.18 -6.98 -3.11
N PRO A 126 -14.00 -7.30 -2.09
CA PRO A 126 -14.70 -8.57 -2.04
C PRO A 126 -15.79 -8.64 -3.12
N THR A 127 -15.82 -9.73 -3.88
CA THR A 127 -16.85 -10.06 -4.87
C THR A 127 -17.15 -11.56 -4.86
N VAL A 128 -18.40 -11.92 -5.21
CA VAL A 128 -18.85 -13.31 -5.28
C VAL A 128 -18.22 -14.07 -6.45
N GLN A 129 -17.90 -13.36 -7.54
CA GLN A 129 -17.24 -13.92 -8.72
C GLN A 129 -16.01 -13.06 -9.04
N PRO A 130 -14.84 -13.34 -8.42
CA PRO A 130 -13.64 -12.58 -8.69
C PRO A 130 -13.18 -12.81 -10.13
N SER A 131 -13.22 -11.74 -10.90
CA SER A 131 -12.51 -11.59 -12.18
C SER A 131 -11.07 -11.12 -11.90
N ARG A 132 -10.20 -11.07 -12.92
CA ARG A 132 -8.87 -10.44 -12.80
C ARG A 132 -8.93 -8.91 -12.95
N GLU A 133 -10.08 -8.32 -12.66
CA GLU A 133 -10.30 -6.88 -12.80
C GLU A 133 -9.60 -6.10 -11.68
N ILE A 134 -9.18 -4.89 -12.06
CA ILE A 134 -8.59 -3.91 -11.16
C ILE A 134 -9.50 -2.70 -11.20
N TYR A 135 -10.00 -2.30 -10.04
CA TYR A 135 -10.79 -1.10 -9.88
C TYR A 135 -9.92 0.07 -9.44
N VAL A 136 -10.33 1.29 -9.82
CA VAL A 136 -9.67 2.53 -9.41
C VAL A 136 -10.65 3.50 -8.76
N ALA A 137 -10.26 4.05 -7.61
CA ALA A 137 -10.78 5.31 -7.08
C ALA A 137 -9.62 6.32 -7.04
N ALA A 138 -9.89 7.61 -7.14
CA ALA A 138 -8.84 8.62 -7.26
C ALA A 138 -9.15 9.91 -6.48
N SER A 139 -8.12 10.70 -6.21
CA SER A 139 -8.24 12.02 -5.58
C SER A 139 -8.96 13.04 -6.47
N SER A 140 -8.94 12.84 -7.79
CA SER A 140 -9.60 13.69 -8.79
C SER A 140 -10.22 12.91 -9.95
N PRO A 141 -11.26 13.45 -10.63
CA PRO A 141 -11.85 12.82 -11.82
C PRO A 141 -10.84 12.58 -12.94
N ARG A 142 -9.88 13.51 -13.13
CA ARG A 142 -8.81 13.39 -14.13
C ARG A 142 -8.00 12.11 -13.91
N LEU A 143 -7.55 11.86 -12.68
CA LEU A 143 -6.77 10.67 -12.36
C LEU A 143 -7.60 9.39 -12.46
N ALA A 144 -8.88 9.43 -12.09
CA ALA A 144 -9.77 8.27 -12.26
C ALA A 144 -9.87 7.86 -13.74
N VAL A 145 -10.05 8.84 -14.64
CA VAL A 145 -10.10 8.61 -16.10
C VAL A 145 -8.76 8.12 -16.63
N GLU A 146 -7.64 8.74 -16.22
CA GLU A 146 -6.31 8.33 -16.67
C GLU A 146 -6.03 6.85 -16.35
N PHE A 147 -6.35 6.41 -15.13
CA PHE A 147 -6.15 5.02 -14.74
C PHE A 147 -7.15 4.06 -15.38
N MET A 148 -8.37 4.53 -15.67
CA MET A 148 -9.34 3.77 -16.46
C MET A 148 -8.82 3.52 -17.88
N GLU A 149 -8.26 4.54 -18.53
CA GLU A 149 -7.65 4.42 -19.87
C GLU A 149 -6.44 3.47 -19.89
N ARG A 150 -5.77 3.28 -18.74
CA ARG A 150 -4.71 2.27 -18.55
C ARG A 150 -5.23 0.85 -18.32
N GLY A 151 -6.55 0.67 -18.26
CA GLY A 151 -7.21 -0.63 -18.15
C GLY A 151 -7.84 -0.94 -16.79
N ALA A 152 -7.91 0.02 -15.88
CA ALA A 152 -8.69 -0.13 -14.64
C ALA A 152 -10.19 0.17 -14.88
N ILE A 153 -11.03 -0.23 -13.94
CA ILE A 153 -12.47 0.05 -13.95
C ILE A 153 -12.79 1.07 -12.85
N ILE A 154 -13.56 2.11 -13.15
CA ILE A 154 -13.92 3.11 -12.14
C ILE A 154 -14.71 2.44 -11.00
N TYR A 155 -14.22 2.59 -9.77
CA TYR A 155 -14.91 2.17 -8.55
C TYR A 155 -15.99 3.20 -8.17
N GLY A 156 -17.12 3.16 -8.87
CA GLY A 156 -18.11 4.25 -8.84
C GLY A 156 -19.08 4.24 -7.66
N LYS A 157 -19.19 3.15 -6.88
CA LYS A 157 -20.14 3.00 -5.77
C LYS A 157 -19.59 2.04 -4.72
N GLY A 158 -19.20 2.54 -3.55
CA GLY A 158 -18.73 1.70 -2.44
C GLY A 158 -17.92 2.45 -1.39
N ARG A 159 -17.32 1.69 -0.48
CA ARG A 159 -16.42 2.19 0.58
C ARG A 159 -15.12 1.40 0.52
N ILE A 160 -14.00 2.10 0.58
CA ILE A 160 -12.67 1.50 0.68
C ILE A 160 -12.27 1.59 2.15
N LEU A 161 -12.17 0.45 2.82
CA LEU A 161 -11.93 0.39 4.27
C LEU A 161 -10.43 0.41 4.59
N GLY A 162 -10.12 0.92 5.79
CA GLY A 162 -8.76 0.95 6.33
C GLY A 162 -7.79 1.82 5.54
N ALA A 163 -6.51 1.52 5.70
CA ALA A 163 -5.38 2.19 5.08
C ALA A 163 -5.56 2.49 3.58
N ALA A 164 -6.10 1.53 2.81
CA ALA A 164 -6.21 1.68 1.37
C ALA A 164 -7.15 2.83 0.95
N GLY A 165 -8.25 3.03 1.66
CA GLY A 165 -9.17 4.14 1.42
C GLY A 165 -8.77 5.40 2.16
N LEU A 166 -8.39 5.25 3.43
CA LEU A 166 -8.17 6.35 4.33
C LEU A 166 -6.93 7.17 3.97
N MET A 167 -5.82 6.54 3.60
CA MET A 167 -4.64 7.27 3.14
C MET A 167 -4.90 8.05 1.86
N LEU A 168 -5.66 7.49 0.91
CA LEU A 168 -6.05 8.24 -0.30
C LEU A 168 -6.89 9.49 0.06
N GLY A 169 -7.87 9.32 0.95
CA GLY A 169 -8.72 10.42 1.42
C GLY A 169 -7.93 11.51 2.15
N LEU A 170 -7.13 11.13 3.15
CA LEU A 170 -6.33 12.07 3.94
C LEU A 170 -5.23 12.75 3.11
N ALA A 171 -4.62 12.04 2.16
CA ALA A 171 -3.65 12.65 1.26
C ALA A 171 -4.31 13.68 0.33
N LYS A 172 -5.51 13.40 -0.18
CA LYS A 172 -6.29 14.39 -0.94
C LYS A 172 -6.55 15.66 -0.14
N GLU A 173 -6.94 15.54 1.13
CA GLU A 173 -7.16 16.70 2.01
C GLU A 173 -5.87 17.50 2.28
N ARG A 174 -4.69 16.86 2.17
CA ARG A 174 -3.37 17.52 2.17
C ARG A 174 -2.99 18.14 0.81
N GLY A 175 -3.83 18.04 -0.20
CA GLY A 175 -3.54 18.51 -1.57
C GLY A 175 -2.66 17.56 -2.39
N TRP A 176 -2.50 16.29 -1.98
CA TRP A 176 -1.77 15.29 -2.73
C TRP A 176 -2.64 14.65 -3.81
N ASP A 177 -1.99 14.29 -4.91
CA ASP A 177 -2.62 13.48 -5.95
C ASP A 177 -2.53 11.99 -5.58
N GLY A 178 -3.46 11.18 -6.07
CA GLY A 178 -3.36 9.75 -5.84
C GLY A 178 -4.52 8.91 -6.31
N VAL A 179 -4.30 7.59 -6.22
CA VAL A 179 -5.26 6.56 -6.59
C VAL A 179 -5.26 5.40 -5.60
N SER A 180 -6.40 4.72 -5.49
CA SER A 180 -6.55 3.43 -4.84
C SER A 180 -6.85 2.39 -5.91
N LEU A 181 -5.98 1.38 -6.02
CA LEU A 181 -6.10 0.26 -6.93
C LEU A 181 -6.57 -0.98 -6.17
N LEU A 182 -7.70 -1.55 -6.59
CA LEU A 182 -8.39 -2.62 -5.87
C LEU A 182 -8.53 -3.85 -6.76
N GLY A 183 -7.95 -4.97 -6.35
CA GLY A 183 -8.10 -6.24 -7.06
C GLY A 183 -9.36 -6.96 -6.59
N ALA A 184 -10.17 -7.43 -7.53
CA ALA A 184 -11.33 -8.25 -7.21
C ALA A 184 -10.88 -9.58 -6.56
N THR A 185 -11.49 -9.96 -5.43
CA THR A 185 -11.15 -11.19 -4.71
C THR A 185 -12.38 -11.75 -3.97
N THR A 186 -12.40 -13.03 -3.60
CA THR A 186 -13.40 -13.53 -2.65
C THR A 186 -13.16 -13.01 -1.24
N GLY A 187 -11.95 -12.53 -0.94
CA GLY A 187 -11.56 -11.94 0.34
C GLY A 187 -11.27 -12.94 1.46
N LEU A 188 -11.64 -14.22 1.29
CA LEU A 188 -11.56 -15.26 2.34
C LEU A 188 -10.16 -15.82 2.57
N GLN A 189 -9.36 -15.93 1.51
CA GLN A 189 -7.99 -16.47 1.55
C GLN A 189 -7.05 -15.57 0.77
N ALA A 190 -5.74 -15.74 1.00
CA ALA A 190 -4.72 -15.01 0.26
C ALA A 190 -4.85 -15.24 -1.25
N ASP A 191 -5.14 -14.18 -1.99
CA ASP A 191 -5.40 -14.20 -3.42
C ASP A 191 -4.16 -13.75 -4.19
N ARG A 192 -3.27 -14.71 -4.44
CA ARG A 192 -2.03 -14.47 -5.18
C ARG A 192 -2.28 -14.03 -6.62
N GLY A 193 -3.38 -14.47 -7.22
CA GLY A 193 -3.75 -14.12 -8.59
C GLY A 193 -4.12 -12.65 -8.70
N ALA A 194 -5.01 -12.17 -7.84
CA ALA A 194 -5.38 -10.76 -7.77
C ALA A 194 -4.17 -9.89 -7.38
N GLY A 195 -3.38 -10.30 -6.39
CA GLY A 195 -2.16 -9.59 -5.99
C GLY A 195 -1.13 -9.45 -7.12
N PHE A 196 -0.94 -10.51 -7.91
CA PHE A 196 -0.03 -10.49 -9.06
C PHE A 196 -0.57 -9.63 -10.21
N ALA A 197 -1.88 -9.65 -10.48
CA ALA A 197 -2.49 -8.76 -11.47
C ALA A 197 -2.27 -7.29 -11.11
N LEU A 198 -2.46 -6.95 -9.83
CA LEU A 198 -2.29 -5.59 -9.32
C LEU A 198 -0.82 -5.13 -9.38
N PHE A 199 0.11 -6.02 -9.02
CA PHE A 199 1.55 -5.79 -9.22
C PHE A 199 1.90 -5.51 -10.69
N LYS A 200 1.43 -6.34 -11.63
CA LYS A 200 1.67 -6.15 -13.07
C LYS A 200 1.14 -4.80 -13.55
N PHE A 201 -0.03 -4.40 -13.07
CA PHE A 201 -0.63 -3.12 -13.41
C PHE A 201 0.22 -1.93 -12.93
N ILE A 202 0.74 -1.98 -11.70
CA ILE A 202 1.64 -0.94 -11.17
C ILE A 202 2.92 -0.87 -11.99
N VAL A 203 3.58 -2.01 -12.22
CA VAL A 203 4.84 -2.03 -12.98
C VAL A 203 4.65 -1.44 -14.36
N LYS A 204 3.58 -1.82 -15.07
CA LYS A 204 3.23 -1.25 -16.38
C LYS A 204 2.92 0.25 -16.30
N THR A 205 2.22 0.70 -15.25
CA THR A 205 1.85 2.12 -15.07
C THR A 205 3.08 3.01 -14.94
N PHE A 206 4.11 2.53 -14.24
CA PHE A 206 5.37 3.27 -14.02
C PHE A 206 6.50 2.87 -14.99
N GLY A 207 6.16 2.23 -16.12
CA GLY A 207 7.06 2.03 -17.25
C GLY A 207 7.96 0.78 -17.21
N GLY A 208 7.78 -0.11 -16.23
CA GLY A 208 8.49 -1.39 -16.20
C GLY A 208 7.82 -2.48 -17.02
N GLU A 209 8.59 -3.51 -17.39
CA GLU A 209 8.11 -4.73 -18.04
C GLU A 209 8.23 -5.94 -17.10
N VAL A 210 7.14 -6.69 -16.96
CA VAL A 210 7.14 -7.97 -16.23
C VAL A 210 7.29 -9.10 -17.24
N LYS A 211 8.44 -9.80 -17.23
CA LYS A 211 8.64 -11.01 -18.03
C LYS A 211 7.67 -12.10 -17.55
N GLU A 212 7.04 -12.81 -18.48
CA GLU A 212 6.19 -13.95 -18.14
C GLU A 212 7.03 -15.08 -17.52
N GLY A 213 6.62 -15.61 -16.36
CA GLY A 213 7.28 -16.75 -15.69
C GLY A 213 7.77 -16.54 -14.25
N LEU A 214 7.45 -15.40 -13.61
CA LEU A 214 7.66 -15.16 -12.17
C LEU A 214 6.59 -15.81 -11.30
#